data_AF-A0A7X5SCG8-F1
#
_entry.id   AF-A0A7X5SCG8-F1
#
_cell.length_a   1.000
_cell.length_b   1.000
_cell.length_c   1.000
_cell.angle_alpha   90.00
_cell.angle_beta   90.00
_cell.angle_gamma   90.00
#
_symmetry.space_group_name_H-M   'P 1'
#
loop_
_entity.id
_entity.type
_entity.pdbx_description
1 polymer ?
#
loop_
_entity_poly.entity_id
_entity_poly.type
_entity_poly.pdbx_seq_one_letter_code
_entity_poly.pdbx_strand_id
1 'polypeptide(L)'
;EEMSHVAREMQRQGFEIPLLIGGATTSRAHTALKIDPHYAAPTVWVKDASRAVGVAQSLISRDLRQAFVAANDADYAEIRARHHNRGDAKRLVSLE
;
A
#
# COMPACT_ATOMS: atom_id res chain seq x y z
N GLU A 1 4.42 6.45 9.88
CA GLU A 1 5.74 6.21 10.49
C GLU A 1 5.93 4.73 10.77
N GLU A 2 5.28 4.15 11.78
CA GLU A 2 5.48 2.73 12.17
C GLU A 2 5.31 1.70 11.04
N MET A 3 4.21 1.75 10.27
CA MET A 3 3.98 0.76 9.21
C MET A 3 5.00 0.87 8.07
N SER A 4 5.48 2.07 7.76
CA SER A 4 6.58 2.29 6.80
C SER A 4 7.91 1.73 7.35
N HIS A 5 8.14 1.86 8.66
CA HIS A 5 9.30 1.26 9.32
C HIS A 5 9.23 -0.27 9.25
N VAL A 6 8.08 -0.87 9.58
CA VAL A 6 7.87 -2.33 9.47
C VAL A 6 8.10 -2.83 8.06
N ALA A 7 7.59 -2.15 7.03
CA ALA A 7 7.82 -2.53 5.63
C ALA A 7 9.32 -2.55 5.27
N ARG A 8 10.07 -1.51 5.66
CA ARG A 8 11.53 -1.46 5.48
C ARG A 8 12.24 -2.58 6.24
N GLU A 9 11.77 -2.91 7.42
CA GLU A 9 12.39 -3.95 8.26
C GLU A 9 12.12 -5.35 7.71
N MET A 10 10.91 -5.61 7.21
CA MET A 10 10.57 -6.83 6.47
C MET A 10 11.45 -6.99 5.23
N GLN A 11 11.66 -5.89 4.49
CA GLN A 11 12.60 -5.90 3.36
C GLN A 11 14.03 -6.18 3.80
N ARG A 12 14.49 -5.54 4.87
CA ARG A 12 15.85 -5.71 5.42
C ARG A 12 16.11 -7.14 5.86
N GLN A 13 15.11 -7.79 6.43
CA GLN A 13 15.18 -9.19 6.88
C GLN A 13 14.90 -10.20 5.76
N GLY A 14 14.58 -9.77 4.53
CA GLY A 14 14.37 -10.65 3.39
C GLY A 14 13.05 -11.43 3.44
N PHE A 15 12.01 -10.87 4.05
CA PHE A 15 10.68 -11.48 3.99
C PHE A 15 10.12 -11.43 2.56
N GLU A 16 9.36 -12.47 2.19
CA GLU A 16 8.67 -12.57 0.90
C GLU A 16 7.15 -12.76 1.06
N ILE A 17 6.67 -12.79 2.30
CA ILE A 17 5.24 -12.95 2.60
C ILE A 17 4.48 -11.63 2.38
N PRO A 18 3.20 -11.65 1.99
CA PRO A 18 2.42 -10.43 1.85
C PRO A 18 2.26 -9.66 3.16
N LEU A 19 2.30 -8.33 3.08
CA LEU A 19 2.04 -7.40 4.18
C LEU A 19 0.63 -6.82 4.05
N LEU A 20 -0.25 -7.11 5.01
CA LEU A 20 -1.60 -6.54 5.05
C LEU A 20 -1.63 -5.33 5.98
N ILE A 21 -2.09 -4.19 5.46
CA ILE A 21 -2.21 -2.93 6.20
C ILE A 21 -3.69 -2.62 6.42
N GLY A 22 -4.08 -2.30 7.66
CA GLY A 22 -5.44 -1.91 8.00
C GLY A 22 -5.50 -1.10 9.28
N GLY A 23 -6.71 -0.65 9.63
CA GLY A 23 -6.97 0.15 10.83
C GLY A 23 -7.34 1.60 10.53
N ALA A 24 -7.85 2.30 11.56
CA ALA A 24 -8.53 3.58 11.42
C ALA A 24 -7.68 4.71 10.79
N THR A 25 -6.37 4.69 11.03
CA THR A 25 -5.42 5.71 10.55
C THR A 25 -4.81 5.36 9.19
N THR A 26 -5.13 4.18 8.65
CA THR A 26 -4.58 3.71 7.38
C THR A 26 -5.51 4.04 6.23
N SER A 27 -4.94 4.27 5.06
CA SER A 27 -5.72 4.47 3.84
C SER A 27 -4.99 3.88 2.66
N ARG A 28 -5.76 3.64 1.59
CA ARG A 28 -5.22 3.21 0.29
C ARG A 28 -4.12 4.14 -0.20
N ALA A 29 -4.36 5.46 -0.14
CA ALA A 29 -3.40 6.46 -0.59
C ALA A 29 -2.14 6.49 0.26
N HIS A 30 -2.28 6.46 1.59
CA HIS A 30 -1.13 6.42 2.50
C HIS A 30 -0.27 5.18 2.26
N THR A 31 -0.90 4.01 2.09
CA THR A 31 -0.21 2.74 1.85
C THR A 31 0.57 2.78 0.54
N ALA A 32 -0.08 3.17 -0.56
CA ALA A 32 0.53 3.26 -1.89
C ALA A 32 1.72 4.26 -1.96
N LEU A 33 1.66 5.35 -1.20
CA LEU A 33 2.65 6.42 -1.23
C LEU A 33 3.81 6.22 -0.24
N LYS A 34 3.54 5.63 0.93
CA LYS A 34 4.47 5.68 2.07
C LYS A 34 4.87 4.32 2.62
N ILE A 35 4.19 3.23 2.25
CA ILE A 35 4.47 1.89 2.82
C ILE A 35 4.92 0.94 1.72
N ASP A 36 4.10 0.76 0.69
CA ASP A 36 4.36 -0.14 -0.44
C ASP A 36 5.75 0.05 -1.10
N PRO A 37 6.26 1.27 -1.33
CA PRO A 37 7.59 1.45 -1.94
C PRO A 37 8.77 0.91 -1.13
N HIS A 38 8.54 0.49 0.12
CA HIS A 38 9.58 0.03 1.02
C HIS A 38 9.67 -1.50 1.15
N TYR A 39 8.80 -2.25 0.50
CA TYR A 39 8.77 -3.71 0.58
C TYR A 39 8.46 -4.32 -0.79
N ALA A 40 9.31 -5.23 -1.25
CA ALA A 40 9.21 -5.82 -2.59
C ALA A 40 8.10 -6.88 -2.69
N ALA A 41 7.75 -7.53 -1.58
CA ALA A 41 6.62 -8.45 -1.55
C ALA A 41 5.29 -7.67 -1.47
N PRO A 42 4.15 -8.30 -1.84
CA PRO A 42 2.88 -7.59 -1.96
C PRO A 42 2.47 -6.87 -0.68
N THR A 43 2.25 -5.56 -0.77
CA THR A 43 1.68 -4.75 0.31
C THR A 43 0.25 -4.37 -0.04
N VAL A 44 -0.72 -4.76 0.79
CA VAL A 44 -2.15 -4.60 0.48
C VAL A 44 -2.89 -3.93 1.62
N TRP A 45 -3.46 -2.77 1.34
CA TRP A 45 -4.40 -2.10 2.23
C TRP A 45 -5.77 -2.78 2.21
N VAL A 46 -6.25 -3.16 3.39
CA VAL A 46 -7.57 -3.77 3.60
C VAL A 46 -8.44 -2.80 4.39
N LYS A 47 -9.57 -2.41 3.80
CA LYS A 47 -10.48 -1.41 4.39
C LYS A 47 -11.07 -1.82 5.73
N ASP A 48 -11.46 -3.09 5.86
CA ASP A 48 -12.15 -3.63 7.04
C ASP A 48 -12.03 -5.17 7.10
N ALA A 49 -12.41 -5.75 8.24
CA ALA A 49 -12.31 -7.19 8.49
C ALA A 49 -13.12 -8.04 7.51
N SER A 50 -14.25 -7.54 7.00
CA SER A 50 -15.11 -8.29 6.06
C SER A 50 -14.39 -8.58 4.75
N ARG A 51 -13.46 -7.70 4.34
CA ARG A 51 -12.68 -7.84 3.10
C ARG A 51 -11.37 -8.61 3.30
N ALA A 52 -10.88 -8.71 4.53
CA ALA A 52 -9.59 -9.32 4.83
C ALA A 52 -9.52 -10.80 4.37
N VAL A 53 -10.62 -11.54 4.56
CA VAL A 53 -10.69 -12.97 4.19
C VAL A 53 -10.50 -13.16 2.68
N GLY A 54 -11.23 -12.39 1.86
CA GLY A 54 -11.12 -12.49 0.39
C GLY A 54 -9.75 -12.08 -0.15
N VAL A 55 -9.14 -11.06 0.47
CA VAL A 55 -7.77 -10.65 0.15
C VAL A 55 -6.77 -11.76 0.50
N ALA A 56 -6.84 -12.32 1.70
CA ALA A 56 -5.95 -13.40 2.12
C ALA A 56 -6.12 -14.64 1.22
N GLN A 57 -7.35 -15.02 0.89
CA GLN A 57 -7.64 -16.13 -0.04
C GLN A 57 -7.02 -15.90 -1.43
N SER A 58 -7.13 -14.67 -1.96
CA SER A 58 -6.54 -14.31 -3.26
C SER A 58 -5.02 -14.39 -3.22
N LEU A 59 -4.40 -13.97 -2.10
CA LEU A 59 -2.94 -13.95 -1.94
C LEU A 59 -2.31 -15.33 -1.76
N ILE A 60 -3.02 -16.30 -1.18
CA ILE A 60 -2.53 -17.68 -1.02
C ILE A 60 -2.88 -18.60 -2.20
N SER A 61 -3.86 -18.19 -3.02
CA SER A 61 -4.30 -18.97 -4.19
C SER A 61 -3.26 -18.94 -5.30
N ARG A 62 -2.91 -20.12 -5.84
CA ARG A 62 -1.96 -20.23 -6.96
C ARG A 62 -2.48 -19.57 -8.24
N ASP A 63 -3.79 -19.63 -8.46
CA ASP A 63 -4.42 -19.16 -9.69
C ASP A 63 -4.77 -17.67 -9.64
N LEU A 64 -5.15 -17.16 -8.45
CA LEU A 64 -5.62 -15.79 -8.28
C LEU A 64 -4.51 -14.81 -7.92
N ARG A 65 -3.45 -15.27 -7.24
CA ARG A 65 -2.42 -14.39 -6.66
C ARG A 65 -1.80 -13.46 -7.69
N GLN A 66 -1.38 -13.98 -8.83
CA GLN A 66 -0.68 -13.18 -9.83
C GLN A 66 -1.55 -12.05 -10.38
N ALA A 67 -2.78 -12.36 -10.78
CA ALA A 67 -3.73 -11.36 -11.29
C ALA A 67 -4.11 -10.34 -10.20
N PHE A 68 -4.30 -10.80 -8.96
CA PHE A 68 -4.62 -9.93 -7.83
C PHE A 68 -3.50 -8.95 -7.50
N VAL A 69 -2.26 -9.43 -7.40
CA VAL A 69 -1.08 -8.59 -7.12
C VAL A 69 -0.86 -7.57 -8.24
N ALA A 70 -0.93 -8.00 -9.51
CA ALA A 70 -0.79 -7.08 -10.65
C ALA A 70 -1.85 -5.97 -10.64
N ALA A 71 -3.11 -6.31 -10.29
CA ALA A 71 -4.17 -5.31 -10.17
C ALA A 71 -3.93 -4.34 -9.01
N ASN A 72 -3.45 -4.82 -7.85
CA ASN A 72 -3.09 -3.98 -6.71
C ASN A 72 -1.95 -3.01 -7.06
N ASP A 73 -0.89 -3.51 -7.70
CA ASP A 73 0.29 -2.72 -8.07
C ASP A 73 -0.08 -1.63 -9.08
N ALA A 74 -0.97 -1.94 -10.03
CA ALA A 74 -1.50 -0.98 -10.99
C ALA A 74 -2.32 0.14 -10.30
N ASP A 75 -3.21 -0.20 -9.36
CA ASP A 75 -3.98 0.78 -8.57
C ASP A 75 -3.04 1.70 -7.78
N TYR A 76 -1.98 1.14 -7.17
CA TYR A 76 -1.03 1.93 -6.40
C TYR A 76 -0.15 2.81 -7.28
N ALA A 77 0.28 2.32 -8.44
CA ALA A 77 1.00 3.12 -9.43
C ALA A 77 0.14 4.31 -9.91
N GLU A 78 -1.15 4.09 -10.18
CA GLU A 78 -2.07 5.16 -10.55
C GLU A 78 -2.22 6.21 -9.44
N ILE A 79 -2.37 5.78 -8.19
CA ILE A 79 -2.43 6.69 -7.04
C ILE A 79 -1.16 7.54 -6.92
N ARG A 80 0.02 6.92 -7.07
CA ARG A 80 1.30 7.62 -7.05
C ARG A 80 1.41 8.65 -8.18
N ALA A 81 1.04 8.26 -9.40
CA ALA A 81 1.04 9.16 -10.55
C ALA A 81 0.08 10.35 -10.35
N ARG A 82 -1.15 10.09 -9.89
CA ARG A 82 -2.14 11.13 -9.58
C ARG A 82 -1.65 12.08 -8.49
N HIS A 83 -0.99 11.57 -7.46
CA HIS A 83 -0.43 12.42 -6.40
C HIS A 83 0.71 13.29 -6.92
N HIS A 84 1.61 12.74 -7.75
CA HIS A 84 2.70 13.51 -8.37
C HIS A 84 2.19 14.62 -9.30
N ASN A 85 1.12 14.34 -10.05
CA ASN A 85 0.50 15.31 -10.97
C ASN A 85 -0.39 16.34 -10.26
N ARG A 86 -0.61 16.18 -8.95
CA ARG A 86 -1.31 17.17 -8.14
C ARG A 86 -0.33 18.28 -7.80
N GLY A 87 -0.23 19.27 -8.71
CA GLY A 87 0.53 20.50 -8.45
C GLY A 87 0.06 21.18 -7.16
N ASP A 88 0.88 22.12 -6.63
CA ASP A 88 0.63 22.80 -5.35
C ASP A 88 -0.80 23.34 -5.26
N ALA A 89 -1.67 22.55 -4.63
CA ALA A 89 -3.11 22.72 -4.74
C ALA A 89 -3.64 23.94 -3.97
N LYS A 90 -2.77 24.64 -3.24
CA LYS A 90 -3.08 25.89 -2.55
C LYS A 90 -1.87 26.80 -2.56
N ARG A 91 -2.10 28.07 -2.86
CA ARG A 91 -1.15 29.14 -2.58
C ARG A 91 -0.89 29.16 -1.08
N LEU A 92 0.25 28.63 -0.67
CA LEU A 92 0.72 28.73 0.70
C LEU A 92 0.98 30.22 0.98
N VAL A 93 0.55 30.69 2.15
CA VAL A 93 0.87 32.04 2.63
C VAL A 93 1.94 31.94 3.70
N SER A 94 2.76 32.98 3.83
CA SER A 94 3.70 33.10 4.93
C SER A 94 2.95 33.14 6.26
N LEU A 95 3.62 32.69 7.33
CA LEU A 95 3.10 32.71 8.69
C LEU A 95 3.13 34.12 9.34
N GLU A 96 3.55 35.14 8.60
CA GLU A 96 3.66 36.54 9.03
C GLU A 96 2.33 37.31 8.91
#